data_AF-A0A2D4VXZ1-F1
#
_entry.id   AF-A0A2D4VXZ1-F1
#
_cell.length_a   1.000
_cell.length_b   1.000
_cell.length_c   1.000
_cell.angle_alpha   90.00
_cell.angle_beta   90.00
_cell.angle_gamma   90.00
#
_symmetry.space_group_name_H-M   'P 1'
#
loop_
_entity.id
_entity.type
_entity.pdbx_description
1 polymer ?
#
loop_
_entity_poly.entity_id
_entity_poly.type
_entity_poly.pdbx_seq_one_letter_code
_entity_poly.pdbx_strand_id
1 'polypeptide(L)'
;MTRSSVRKDKLQTNLRFGWTTGTCATAAVNAAYTALVTGEFPDRVTIITPSGKNADLEVVNTGRGTEDDGANASSGVGASWFSAGIIKDAGDDPDVTHGALITATLRRGADGAGIHFQRGEGVGVVTKPGLPVPV
;
A
#
# COMPACT_ATOMS: atom_id res chain seq x y z
N MET A 1 1.68 -47.80 38.56
CA MET A 1 1.86 -46.35 38.70
C MET A 1 1.71 -45.70 37.33
N THR A 2 0.55 -45.15 37.05
CA THR A 2 0.21 -44.47 35.79
C THR A 2 0.87 -43.10 35.74
N ARG A 3 1.82 -42.90 34.83
CA ARG A 3 2.39 -41.57 34.56
C ARG A 3 1.32 -40.72 33.88
N SER A 4 0.85 -39.70 34.60
CA SER A 4 -0.01 -38.65 34.06
C SER A 4 0.75 -37.89 32.96
N SER A 5 0.28 -38.00 31.72
CA SER A 5 0.72 -37.16 30.61
C SER A 5 0.05 -35.80 30.75
N VAL A 6 0.72 -34.87 31.43
CA VAL A 6 0.35 -33.46 31.38
C VAL A 6 0.60 -32.98 29.96
N ARG A 7 -0.49 -32.74 29.22
CA ARG A 7 -0.43 -32.14 27.88
C ARG A 7 0.20 -30.76 28.02
N LYS A 8 1.25 -30.50 27.23
CA LYS A 8 1.93 -29.21 27.11
C LYS A 8 0.90 -28.08 27.00
N ASP A 9 0.95 -27.13 27.93
CA ASP A 9 0.32 -25.83 27.76
C ASP A 9 0.79 -25.26 26.41
N LYS A 10 -0.14 -25.14 25.48
CA LYS A 10 0.12 -24.55 24.17
C LYS A 10 0.31 -23.07 24.45
N LEU A 11 1.53 -22.56 24.34
CA LEU A 11 1.81 -21.12 24.41
C LEU A 11 0.84 -20.41 23.45
N GLN A 12 -0.18 -19.75 23.99
CA GLN A 12 -1.07 -18.90 23.21
C GLN A 12 -0.37 -17.56 23.05
N THR A 13 0.29 -17.40 21.91
CA THR A 13 0.85 -16.10 21.52
C THR A 13 -0.22 -15.39 20.71
N ASN A 14 -0.86 -14.37 21.30
CA ASN A 14 -1.76 -13.47 20.59
C ASN A 14 -0.94 -12.45 19.78
N LEU A 15 -0.26 -12.92 18.73
CA LEU A 15 0.56 -12.07 17.87
C LEU A 15 -0.33 -11.25 16.94
N ARG A 16 0.00 -9.96 16.80
CA ARG A 16 -0.65 -9.06 15.85
C ARG A 16 -0.20 -9.37 14.42
N PHE A 17 -1.17 -9.45 13.53
CA PHE A 17 -0.92 -9.48 12.09
C PHE A 17 -0.59 -8.08 11.59
N GLY A 18 0.36 -8.00 10.66
CA GLY A 18 0.60 -6.82 9.84
C GLY A 18 0.08 -6.96 8.41
N TRP A 19 0.40 -5.95 7.61
CA TRP A 19 0.08 -5.85 6.20
C TRP A 19 1.35 -5.81 5.35
N THR A 20 1.30 -6.49 4.20
CA THR A 20 2.43 -6.52 3.28
C THR A 20 2.61 -5.17 2.58
N THR A 21 3.80 -4.93 2.02
CA THR A 21 4.08 -3.77 1.16
C THR A 21 3.08 -3.68 0.00
N GLY A 22 2.75 -4.81 -0.64
CA GLY A 22 1.75 -4.89 -1.70
C GLY A 22 0.36 -4.45 -1.25
N THR A 23 -0.07 -4.87 -0.05
CA THR A 23 -1.36 -4.44 0.52
C THR A 23 -1.39 -2.92 0.72
N CYS A 24 -0.32 -2.35 1.29
CA CYS A 24 -0.18 -0.91 1.49
C CYS A 24 -0.17 -0.15 0.15
N ALA A 25 0.54 -0.66 -0.86
CA ALA A 25 0.58 -0.06 -2.20
C ALA A 25 -0.80 -0.09 -2.89
N THR A 26 -1.54 -1.19 -2.77
CA THR A 26 -2.91 -1.29 -3.31
C THR A 26 -3.86 -0.29 -2.63
N ALA A 27 -3.74 -0.12 -1.30
CA ALA A 27 -4.52 0.86 -0.57
C ALA A 27 -4.17 2.31 -0.97
N ALA A 28 -2.89 2.63 -1.11
CA ALA A 28 -2.44 3.92 -1.63
C ALA A 28 -3.01 4.22 -3.03
N VAL A 29 -3.00 3.24 -3.93
CA VAL A 29 -3.61 3.35 -5.27
C VAL A 29 -5.12 3.59 -5.16
N ASN A 30 -5.83 2.88 -4.28
CA ASN A 30 -7.27 3.06 -4.08
C ASN A 30 -7.59 4.49 -3.63
N ALA A 31 -6.87 5.01 -2.63
CA ALA A 31 -7.06 6.36 -2.12
C ALA A 31 -6.75 7.43 -3.18
N ALA A 32 -5.62 7.30 -3.89
CA ALA A 32 -5.24 8.22 -4.96
C ALA A 32 -6.22 8.17 -6.15
N TYR A 33 -6.73 6.98 -6.50
CA TYR A 33 -7.73 6.83 -7.56
C TYR A 33 -9.07 7.44 -7.17
N THR A 34 -9.49 7.26 -5.92
CA THR A 34 -10.68 7.93 -5.38
C THR A 34 -10.56 9.43 -5.60
N ALA A 35 -9.45 10.03 -5.16
CA ALA A 35 -9.20 11.45 -5.36
C ALA A 35 -9.09 11.86 -6.84
N LEU A 36 -8.54 11.01 -7.72
CA LEU A 36 -8.49 11.25 -9.15
C LEU A 36 -9.88 11.34 -9.80
N VAL A 37 -10.86 10.59 -9.26
CA VAL A 37 -12.23 10.53 -9.77
C VAL A 37 -13.12 11.59 -9.13
N THR A 38 -12.98 11.81 -7.81
CA THR A 38 -13.88 12.66 -7.02
C THR A 38 -13.31 14.04 -6.73
N GLY A 39 -11.99 14.19 -6.76
CA GLY A 39 -11.26 15.38 -6.30
C GLY A 39 -10.92 15.37 -4.81
N GLU A 40 -11.31 14.34 -4.04
CA GLU A 40 -11.16 14.26 -2.59
C GLU A 40 -10.52 12.95 -2.13
N PHE A 41 -9.60 13.03 -1.16
CA PHE A 41 -8.98 11.86 -0.56
C PHE A 41 -9.85 11.31 0.58
N PRO A 42 -10.04 9.98 0.66
CA PRO A 42 -10.64 9.38 1.83
C PRO A 42 -9.63 9.32 2.99
N ASP A 43 -10.09 9.42 4.24
CA ASP A 43 -9.23 9.26 5.42
C ASP A 43 -8.75 7.81 5.62
N ARG A 44 -9.54 6.84 5.14
CA ARG A 44 -9.26 5.41 5.22
C ARG A 44 -9.73 4.70 3.97
N VAL A 45 -9.08 3.59 3.65
CA VAL A 45 -9.49 2.69 2.57
C VAL A 45 -9.52 1.26 3.06
N THR A 46 -10.57 0.53 2.70
CA THR A 46 -10.64 -0.91 2.89
C THR A 46 -10.40 -1.62 1.57
N ILE A 47 -9.44 -2.53 1.54
CA ILE A 47 -9.17 -3.41 0.40
C ILE A 47 -9.24 -4.88 0.81
N ILE A 48 -9.51 -5.75 -0.15
CA ILE A 48 -9.50 -7.21 0.06
C ILE A 48 -8.13 -7.74 -0.38
N THR A 49 -7.41 -8.39 0.52
CA THR A 49 -6.12 -9.02 0.21
C THR A 49 -6.31 -10.26 -0.67
N PRO A 50 -5.25 -10.75 -1.35
CA PRO A 50 -5.31 -12.03 -2.07
C PRO A 50 -5.72 -13.22 -1.20
N SER A 51 -5.52 -13.14 0.12
CA SER A 51 -5.95 -14.14 1.10
C SER A 51 -7.39 -13.95 1.60
N GLY A 52 -8.15 -13.01 1.04
CA GLY A 52 -9.55 -12.74 1.38
C GLY A 52 -9.75 -11.95 2.67
N LYS A 53 -8.70 -11.36 3.25
CA LYS A 53 -8.81 -10.54 4.45
C LYS A 53 -9.14 -9.09 4.09
N ASN A 54 -9.97 -8.42 4.88
CA ASN A 54 -10.19 -6.98 4.77
C ASN A 54 -9.05 -6.24 5.47
N ALA A 55 -8.31 -5.46 4.71
CA ALA A 55 -7.30 -4.53 5.22
C ALA A 55 -7.90 -3.12 5.20
N ASP A 56 -8.28 -2.63 6.37
CA ASP A 56 -8.73 -1.25 6.56
C ASP A 56 -7.54 -0.40 7.03
N LEU A 57 -7.12 0.53 6.18
CA LEU A 57 -5.83 1.22 6.27
C LEU A 57 -6.03 2.73 6.27
N GLU A 58 -5.32 3.41 7.16
CA GLU A 58 -5.29 4.87 7.23
C GLU A 58 -4.53 5.46 6.05
N VAL A 59 -5.12 6.45 5.42
CA VAL A 59 -4.50 7.21 4.34
C VAL A 59 -3.73 8.38 4.94
N VAL A 60 -2.46 8.49 4.55
CA VAL A 60 -1.56 9.56 4.98
C VAL A 60 -0.83 10.17 3.79
N ASN A 61 -0.13 11.28 4.02
CA ASN A 61 0.75 11.91 3.03
C ASN A 61 0.09 12.10 1.64
N THR A 62 -1.12 12.66 1.63
CA THR A 62 -1.85 12.94 0.39
C THR A 62 -1.33 14.19 -0.29
N GLY A 63 -1.28 14.19 -1.62
CA GLY A 63 -0.86 15.34 -2.41
C GLY A 63 -1.51 15.37 -3.78
N ARG A 64 -1.64 16.55 -4.38
CA ARG A 64 -2.14 16.72 -5.75
C ARG A 64 -1.43 17.89 -6.42
N GLY A 65 -1.40 17.88 -7.76
CA GLY A 65 -0.71 18.91 -8.53
C GLY A 65 -1.14 18.96 -9.98
N THR A 66 -0.72 20.02 -10.68
CA THR A 66 -0.72 20.07 -12.16
C THR A 66 0.68 19.70 -12.68
N GLU A 67 0.86 19.56 -14.00
CA GLU A 67 2.19 19.24 -14.56
C GLU A 67 3.16 20.42 -14.49
N ASP A 68 2.64 21.65 -14.47
CA ASP A 68 3.42 22.90 -14.38
C ASP A 68 3.69 23.33 -12.94
N ASP A 69 2.87 22.88 -11.98
CA ASP A 69 3.07 23.16 -10.57
C ASP A 69 4.06 22.16 -9.98
N GLY A 70 5.32 22.58 -9.86
CA GLY A 70 6.31 21.91 -9.03
C GLY A 70 5.75 21.64 -7.63
N ALA A 71 5.25 20.42 -7.43
CA ALA A 71 4.78 19.80 -6.19
C ALA A 71 3.69 20.52 -5.35
N ASN A 72 3.15 21.67 -5.77
CA ASN A 72 2.12 22.39 -5.00
C ASN A 72 1.03 22.99 -5.90
N ALA A 73 -0.01 22.21 -6.28
CA ALA A 73 -1.24 22.80 -6.80
C ALA A 73 -2.33 22.83 -5.74
N SER A 74 -2.92 24.01 -5.61
CA SER A 74 -4.08 24.28 -4.76
C SER A 74 -5.30 23.44 -5.14
N SER A 75 -6.11 23.18 -4.13
CA SER A 75 -7.30 22.35 -4.18
C SER A 75 -8.29 22.69 -5.29
N GLY A 76 -8.42 21.83 -6.31
CA GLY A 76 -9.43 22.00 -7.36
C GLY A 76 -9.45 20.90 -8.43
N VAL A 77 -10.49 20.92 -9.27
CA VAL A 77 -10.84 19.95 -10.36
C VAL A 77 -9.83 19.95 -11.54
N GLY A 78 -8.72 20.69 -11.43
CA GLY A 78 -7.70 20.84 -12.48
C GLY A 78 -6.39 20.07 -12.25
N ALA A 79 -6.27 19.29 -11.17
CA ALA A 79 -5.04 18.53 -10.91
C ALA A 79 -4.83 17.41 -11.94
N SER A 80 -3.61 17.31 -12.48
CA SER A 80 -3.20 16.26 -13.42
C SER A 80 -2.71 15.00 -12.71
N TRP A 81 -2.37 15.11 -11.43
CA TRP A 81 -1.93 13.98 -10.62
C TRP A 81 -2.45 14.04 -9.17
N PHE A 82 -2.63 12.86 -8.58
CA PHE A 82 -3.01 12.66 -7.19
C PHE A 82 -2.13 11.58 -6.58
N SER A 83 -1.69 11.79 -5.34
CA SER A 83 -0.80 10.90 -4.61
C SER A 83 -1.34 10.65 -3.21
N ALA A 84 -1.21 9.43 -2.73
CA ALA A 84 -1.57 9.03 -1.38
C ALA A 84 -0.57 8.00 -0.86
N GLY A 85 -0.40 7.95 0.46
CA GLY A 85 0.50 7.02 1.12
C GLY A 85 -0.15 6.24 2.25
N ILE A 86 0.47 5.12 2.62
CA ILE A 86 0.10 4.26 3.73
C ILE A 86 1.38 3.93 4.52
N ILE A 87 1.35 4.07 5.85
CA ILE A 87 2.44 3.58 6.70
C ILE A 87 2.27 2.07 6.90
N LYS A 88 3.29 1.29 6.54
CA LYS A 88 3.26 -0.16 6.67
C LYS A 88 3.39 -0.59 8.14
N ASP A 89 2.32 -1.16 8.67
CA ASP A 89 2.32 -1.86 9.95
C ASP A 89 2.61 -3.36 9.74
N ALA A 90 3.69 -3.89 10.31
CA ALA A 90 4.09 -5.30 10.15
C ALA A 90 3.55 -6.18 11.28
N GLY A 91 2.81 -5.62 12.24
CA GLY A 91 2.42 -6.34 13.45
C GLY A 91 3.65 -6.71 14.26
N ASP A 92 3.72 -7.96 14.71
CA ASP A 92 4.85 -8.46 15.51
C ASP A 92 5.97 -9.12 14.67
N ASP A 93 5.88 -9.08 13.33
CA ASP A 93 6.91 -9.60 12.44
C ASP A 93 8.13 -8.67 12.43
N PRO A 94 9.36 -9.15 12.69
CA PRO A 94 10.59 -8.36 12.60
C PRO A 94 10.95 -8.05 11.12
N ASP A 95 10.12 -7.25 10.48
CA ASP A 95 10.21 -6.84 9.08
C ASP A 95 10.88 -5.47 8.96
N VAL A 96 11.98 -5.41 8.20
CA VAL A 96 12.78 -4.19 7.99
C VAL A 96 12.01 -3.03 7.34
N THR A 97 10.91 -3.32 6.68
CA THR A 97 10.03 -2.33 6.03
C THR A 97 8.86 -1.90 6.92
N HIS A 98 8.82 -2.32 8.19
CA HIS A 98 7.88 -1.76 9.16
C HIS A 98 8.08 -0.24 9.32
N GLY A 99 6.97 0.50 9.38
CA GLY A 99 6.97 1.96 9.45
C GLY A 99 7.28 2.65 8.12
N ALA A 100 7.60 1.91 7.06
CA ALA A 100 7.86 2.50 5.75
C ALA A 100 6.59 3.16 5.19
N LEU A 101 6.76 4.37 4.66
CA LEU A 101 5.72 5.05 3.90
C LEU A 101 5.68 4.51 2.48
N ILE A 102 4.55 3.87 2.13
CA ILE A 102 4.30 3.33 0.79
C ILE A 102 3.37 4.29 0.06
N THR A 103 3.89 4.95 -0.98
CA THR A 103 3.17 5.99 -1.73
C THR A 103 2.86 5.54 -3.15
N ALA A 104 1.69 5.92 -3.65
CA ALA A 104 1.30 5.76 -5.05
C ALA A 104 0.82 7.10 -5.63
N THR A 105 1.35 7.47 -6.80
CA THR A 105 0.91 8.65 -7.56
C THR A 105 0.24 8.20 -8.85
N LEU A 106 -0.97 8.70 -9.10
CA LEU A 106 -1.78 8.40 -10.27
C LEU A 106 -1.93 9.64 -11.16
N ARG A 107 -1.96 9.39 -12.46
CA ARG A 107 -2.26 10.36 -13.53
C ARG A 107 -3.27 9.75 -14.48
N ARG A 108 -4.10 10.56 -15.12
CA ARG A 108 -4.90 10.09 -16.25
C ARG A 108 -3.96 9.85 -17.44
N GLY A 109 -4.00 8.63 -17.96
CA GLY A 109 -3.37 8.31 -19.25
C GLY A 109 -4.24 8.78 -20.41
N ALA A 110 -3.69 8.69 -21.63
CA ALA A 110 -4.48 8.89 -22.84
C ALA A 110 -5.56 7.81 -22.97
N ASP A 111 -6.67 8.15 -23.61
CA ASP A 111 -7.76 7.22 -23.88
C ASP A 111 -7.25 5.99 -24.65
N GLY A 112 -7.62 4.80 -24.17
CA GLY A 112 -7.20 3.53 -24.76
C GLY A 112 -5.77 3.08 -24.43
N ALA A 113 -4.97 3.86 -23.68
CA ALA A 113 -3.62 3.46 -23.28
C ALA A 113 -3.58 2.30 -22.26
N GLY A 114 -4.68 2.07 -21.55
CA GLY A 114 -4.75 1.09 -20.48
C GLY A 114 -4.04 1.58 -19.21
N ILE A 115 -3.47 0.66 -18.43
CA ILE A 115 -2.78 0.96 -17.17
C ILE A 115 -1.28 0.78 -17.37
N HIS A 116 -0.53 1.85 -17.10
CA HIS A 116 0.94 1.82 -17.09
C HIS A 116 1.45 1.93 -15.66
N PHE A 117 2.33 1.00 -15.29
CA PHE A 117 3.03 1.05 -14.01
C PHE A 117 4.40 1.67 -14.20
N GLN A 118 4.72 2.63 -13.35
CA GLN A 118 6.06 3.23 -13.27
C GLN A 118 6.58 3.04 -11.85
N ARG A 119 7.88 2.73 -11.73
CA ARG A 119 8.52 2.63 -10.42
C ARG A 119 8.70 4.04 -9.85
N GLY A 120 8.37 4.20 -8.58
CA GLY A 120 8.76 5.38 -7.81
C GLY A 120 10.16 5.25 -7.24
N GLU A 121 10.60 6.29 -6.54
CA GLU A 121 11.77 6.22 -5.67
C GLU A 121 11.58 5.08 -4.64
N GLY A 122 12.67 4.36 -4.31
CA GLY A 122 12.64 3.24 -3.37
C GLY A 122 12.11 1.91 -3.94
N VAL A 123 11.50 1.91 -5.13
CA VAL A 123 11.03 0.67 -5.79
C VAL A 123 12.14 0.10 -6.67
N GLY A 124 12.75 -1.00 -6.21
CA GLY A 124 13.80 -1.71 -6.94
C GLY A 124 13.31 -2.39 -8.22
N VAL A 125 14.23 -2.64 -9.15
CA VAL A 125 13.98 -3.44 -10.37
C VAL A 125 14.84 -4.68 -10.36
N VAL A 126 14.23 -5.81 -10.67
CA VAL A 126 14.93 -7.09 -10.82
C VAL A 126 15.73 -7.05 -12.11
N THR A 127 17.05 -7.23 -12.00
CA THR A 127 17.99 -7.16 -13.14
C THR A 127 18.71 -8.48 -13.40
N LYS A 128 18.47 -9.50 -12.57
CA LYS A 128 19.12 -10.81 -12.62
C LYS A 128 18.11 -11.91 -12.30
N PRO A 129 18.27 -13.12 -12.86
CA PRO A 129 17.42 -14.25 -12.54
C PRO A 129 17.58 -14.65 -11.06
N GLY A 130 16.55 -15.31 -10.51
CA GLY A 130 16.57 -15.85 -9.14
C GLY A 130 15.38 -15.41 -8.26
N LEU A 131 14.60 -14.43 -8.70
CA LEU A 131 13.32 -14.09 -8.09
C LEU A 131 12.16 -14.72 -8.89
N PRO A 132 10.99 -14.97 -8.27
CA PRO A 132 9.81 -15.52 -8.95
C PRO A 132 9.09 -14.45 -9.81
N VAL A 133 9.85 -13.64 -10.54
CA VAL A 133 9.40 -12.61 -11.47
C VAL A 133 10.33 -12.60 -12.68
N PRO A 134 9.83 -12.30 -13.89
CA PRO A 134 10.67 -12.23 -15.09
C PRO A 134 11.70 -11.10 -15.00
N VAL A 135 12.79 -11.25 -15.75
CA VAL A 135 13.82 -10.23 -16.01
C VAL A 135 13.66 -9.71 -17.42
#